data_AF-A0A4R3KRY2-F1
#
_entry.id   AF-A0A4R3KRY2-F1
#
_cell.length_a   1.000
_cell.length_b   1.000
_cell.length_c   1.000
_cell.angle_alpha   90.00
_cell.angle_beta   90.00
_cell.angle_gamma   90.00
#
_symmetry.space_group_name_H-M   'P 1'
#
loop_
_entity.id
_entity.type
_entity.pdbx_description
1 polymer ?
#
loop_
_entity_poly.entity_id
_entity_poly.type
_entity_poly.pdbx_seq_one_letter_code
_entity_poly.pdbx_strand_id
1 'polypeptide(L)'
;MEEKVYDLLEKLYVEVQGMQTEIKDVKETMATKDDLKDFATKDDLKAFATKDDLKDFATKDDLKAFATKDDLKDFATKDDIKAFATKDDLKDFVTKDDIKDLATKEDLNVLAEELHVEIQTVYDELIELRNDLSTMEMLTTKNAYDIAKLKAIR
;
A
#
# COMPACT_ATOMS: atom_id res chain seq x y z
N MET A 1 -7.90 112.12 45.62
CA MET A 1 -7.53 111.48 44.33
C MET A 1 -6.50 110.39 44.53
N GLU A 2 -5.51 110.60 45.39
CA GLU A 2 -4.45 109.62 45.69
C GLU A 2 -4.95 108.30 46.30
N GLU A 3 -5.91 108.33 47.23
CA GLU A 3 -6.44 107.12 47.90
C GLU A 3 -7.05 106.10 46.91
N LYS A 4 -7.84 106.58 45.93
CA LYS A 4 -8.39 105.73 44.85
C LYS A 4 -7.30 105.12 43.96
N VAL A 5 -6.16 105.79 43.81
CA VAL A 5 -5.02 105.28 43.04
C VAL A 5 -4.32 104.17 43.82
N TYR A 6 -4.17 104.32 45.14
CA TYR A 6 -3.64 103.26 46.00
C TYR A 6 -4.54 102.02 46.03
N ASP A 7 -5.86 102.18 46.13
CA ASP A 7 -6.81 101.05 46.07
C ASP A 7 -6.74 100.27 44.74
N LEU A 8 -6.55 100.99 43.62
CA LEU A 8 -6.40 100.37 42.30
C LEU A 8 -5.06 99.64 42.18
N LEU A 9 -3.98 100.20 42.74
CA LEU A 9 -2.67 99.56 42.78
C LEU A 9 -2.68 98.29 43.63
N GLU A 10 -3.38 98.32 44.77
CA GLU A 10 -3.51 97.15 45.65
C GLU A 10 -4.33 96.02 44.99
N LYS A 11 -5.43 96.36 44.32
CA LYS A 11 -6.21 95.39 43.51
C LYS A 11 -5.39 94.77 42.39
N LEU A 12 -4.65 95.60 41.64
CA LEU A 12 -3.78 95.14 40.56
C LEU A 12 -2.68 94.22 41.09
N TYR A 13 -2.12 94.52 42.27
CA TYR A 13 -1.13 93.67 42.92
C TYR A 13 -1.70 92.30 43.28
N VAL A 14 -2.89 92.24 43.88
CA VAL A 14 -3.57 90.98 44.22
C VAL A 14 -3.88 90.15 42.97
N GLU A 15 -4.35 90.78 41.90
CA GLU A 15 -4.66 90.10 40.64
C GLU A 15 -3.41 89.53 39.97
N VAL A 16 -2.29 90.28 39.98
CA VAL A 16 -0.99 89.80 39.50
C VAL A 16 -0.48 88.63 40.36
N GLN A 17 -0.68 88.64 41.68
CA GLN A 17 -0.34 87.51 42.55
C GLN A 17 -1.19 86.27 42.24
N GLY A 18 -2.49 86.46 41.96
CA GLY A 18 -3.40 85.40 41.52
C GLY A 18 -2.91 84.76 40.22
N MET A 19 -2.61 85.58 39.22
CA MET A 19 -2.06 85.11 37.94
C MET A 19 -0.73 84.37 38.10
N GLN A 20 0.18 84.86 38.97
CA GLN A 20 1.44 84.17 39.24
C GLN A 20 1.23 82.78 39.84
N THR A 21 0.21 82.63 40.69
CA THR A 21 -0.14 81.35 41.29
C THR A 21 -0.70 80.39 40.25
N GLU A 22 -1.66 80.83 39.42
CA GLU A 22 -2.22 80.01 38.34
C GLU A 22 -1.16 79.58 37.31
N ILE A 23 -0.24 80.48 36.94
CA ILE A 23 0.88 80.16 36.04
C ILE A 23 1.79 79.09 36.65
N LYS A 24 2.03 79.15 37.96
CA LYS A 24 2.81 78.14 38.67
C LYS A 24 2.11 76.78 38.63
N ASP A 25 0.82 76.74 38.95
CA ASP A 25 0.03 75.49 38.93
C ASP A 25 -0.05 74.88 37.53
N VAL A 26 -0.21 75.71 36.49
CA VAL A 26 -0.15 75.26 35.08
C VAL A 26 1.22 74.66 34.78
N LYS A 27 2.31 75.30 35.21
CA LYS A 27 3.66 74.81 34.96
C LYS A 27 3.97 73.49 35.69
N GLU A 28 3.37 73.28 36.86
CA GLU A 28 3.51 72.04 37.64
C GLU A 28 2.63 70.89 37.11
N THR A 29 1.52 71.19 36.42
CA THR A 29 0.55 70.18 35.93
C THR A 29 0.60 69.92 34.43
N MET A 30 1.23 70.80 33.65
CA MET A 30 1.38 70.60 32.22
C MET A 30 2.35 69.45 31.91
N ALA A 31 1.94 68.56 31.00
CA ALA A 31 2.86 67.60 30.43
C ALA A 31 3.92 68.32 29.58
N THR A 32 5.17 67.90 29.73
CA THR A 32 6.31 68.34 28.95
C THR A 32 6.55 67.40 27.78
N LYS A 33 7.46 67.79 26.86
CA LYS A 33 7.89 66.91 25.78
C LYS A 33 8.63 65.67 26.29
N ASP A 34 9.29 65.77 27.45
CA ASP A 34 9.99 64.64 28.05
C ASP A 34 9.03 63.61 28.63
N ASP A 35 7.91 64.05 29.20
CA ASP A 35 6.84 63.16 29.71
C ASP A 35 6.20 62.29 28.61
N LEU A 36 6.30 62.72 27.35
CA LEU A 36 5.74 62.02 26.19
C LEU A 36 6.74 61.12 25.46
N LYS A 37 8.05 61.18 25.78
CA LYS A 37 9.10 60.45 25.04
C LYS A 37 8.93 58.92 25.12
N ASP A 38 8.41 58.43 26.25
CA ASP A 38 8.26 57.00 26.50
C ASP A 38 6.87 56.47 26.11
N PHE A 39 5.96 57.34 25.64
CA PHE A 39 4.66 56.90 25.15
C PHE A 39 4.79 56.31 23.75
N ALA A 40 4.15 55.15 23.54
CA ALA A 40 4.04 54.56 22.22
C ALA A 40 3.37 55.53 21.24
N THR A 41 4.02 55.73 20.10
CA THR A 41 3.51 56.53 19.00
C THR A 41 2.57 55.70 18.12
N LYS A 42 1.85 56.37 17.22
CA LYS A 42 1.05 55.68 16.20
C LYS A 42 1.91 54.81 15.28
N ASP A 43 3.17 55.16 15.08
CA ASP A 43 4.07 54.39 14.22
C ASP A 43 4.55 53.11 14.91
N ASP A 44 4.79 53.15 16.23
CA ASP A 44 5.13 51.95 17.02
C ASP A 44 4.03 50.88 16.96
N LEU A 45 2.76 51.31 16.87
CA LEU A 45 1.61 50.41 16.80
C LEU A 45 1.41 49.77 15.42
N LYS A 46 1.98 50.33 14.34
CA LYS A 46 1.84 49.78 12.97
C LYS A 46 2.55 48.44 12.78
N ALA A 47 3.53 48.14 13.62
CA ALA A 47 4.26 46.88 13.56
C ALA A 47 3.50 45.68 14.16
N PHE A 48 2.40 45.94 14.87
CA PHE A 48 1.59 44.88 15.47
C PHE A 48 0.61 44.30 14.45
N ALA A 49 0.51 42.97 14.43
CA ALA A 49 -0.51 42.28 13.66
C ALA A 49 -1.91 42.71 14.12
N THR A 50 -2.76 42.99 13.15
CA THR A 50 -4.16 43.29 13.34
C THR A 50 -4.99 42.01 13.35
N LYS A 51 -6.27 42.13 13.69
CA LYS A 51 -7.20 41.00 13.58
C LYS A 51 -7.39 40.53 12.14
N ASP A 52 -7.23 41.44 11.17
CA ASP A 52 -7.37 41.11 9.75
C ASP A 52 -6.18 40.26 9.27
N ASP A 53 -4.96 40.55 9.75
CA ASP A 53 -3.76 39.77 9.42
C ASP A 53 -3.83 38.30 9.90
N LEU A 54 -4.72 38.00 10.85
CA LEU A 54 -4.89 36.66 11.41
C LEU A 54 -6.01 35.84 10.75
N LYS A 55 -6.83 36.44 9.89
CA LYS A 55 -8.02 35.78 9.30
C LYS A 55 -7.68 34.62 8.38
N ASP A 56 -6.54 34.69 7.71
CA ASP A 56 -6.11 33.69 6.72
C ASP A 56 -5.32 32.53 7.34
N PHE A 57 -5.06 32.56 8.65
CA PHE A 57 -4.40 31.46 9.33
C PHE A 57 -5.38 30.29 9.52
N ALA A 58 -4.90 29.09 9.19
CA ALA A 58 -5.63 27.86 9.44
C ALA A 58 -5.99 27.72 10.92
N THR A 59 -7.24 27.41 11.17
CA THR A 59 -7.81 27.16 12.48
C THR A 59 -7.73 25.68 12.84
N LYS A 60 -8.05 25.35 14.09
CA LYS A 60 -8.18 23.96 14.51
C LYS A 60 -9.32 23.22 13.80
N ASP A 61 -10.33 23.94 13.32
CA ASP A 61 -11.45 23.33 12.60
C ASP A 61 -11.04 22.94 11.17
N ASP A 62 -10.16 23.71 10.52
CA ASP A 62 -9.61 23.37 9.20
C ASP A 62 -8.81 22.06 9.24
N LEU A 63 -8.21 21.74 10.39
CA LEU A 63 -7.45 20.49 10.59
C LEU A 63 -8.34 19.26 10.77
N LYS A 64 -9.64 19.42 11.10
CA LYS A 64 -10.57 18.29 11.30
C LYS A 64 -10.93 17.56 10.01
N ALA A 65 -10.72 18.19 8.85
CA ALA A 65 -10.96 17.58 7.54
C ALA A 65 -9.86 16.56 7.15
N PHE A 66 -8.72 16.55 7.85
CA PHE A 66 -7.65 15.60 7.59
C PHE A 66 -7.91 14.27 8.30
N ALA A 67 -7.52 13.18 7.64
CA ALA A 67 -7.56 11.85 8.23
C ALA A 67 -6.70 11.81 9.50
N THR A 68 -7.28 11.25 10.55
CA THR A 68 -6.65 11.00 11.85
C THR A 68 -6.01 9.62 11.88
N LYS A 69 -5.26 9.34 12.94
CA LYS A 69 -4.73 8.00 13.18
C LYS A 69 -5.85 6.98 13.43
N ASP A 70 -7.00 7.41 13.92
CA ASP A 70 -8.14 6.53 14.17
C ASP A 70 -8.79 6.09 12.85
N ASP A 71 -8.86 6.97 11.86
CA ASP A 71 -9.37 6.65 10.51
C ASP A 71 -8.52 5.58 9.78
N LEU A 72 -7.28 5.36 10.23
CA LEU A 72 -6.37 4.36 9.66
C LEU A 72 -6.47 2.98 10.33
N LYS A 73 -7.21 2.85 11.44
CA LYS A 73 -7.27 1.60 12.23
C LYS A 73 -7.95 0.45 11.50
N ASP A 74 -8.89 0.75 10.61
CA ASP A 74 -9.65 -0.25 9.86
C ASP A 74 -8.90 -0.74 8.61
N PHE A 75 -7.74 -0.15 8.28
CA PHE A 75 -6.91 -0.61 7.18
C PHE A 75 -6.09 -1.83 7.59
N ALA A 76 -5.97 -2.78 6.66
CA ALA A 76 -5.12 -3.95 6.84
C ALA A 76 -3.68 -3.53 7.18
N THR A 77 -3.17 -4.09 8.25
CA THR A 77 -1.82 -3.87 8.76
C THR A 77 -0.84 -4.86 8.13
N LYS A 78 0.45 -4.62 8.39
CA LYS A 78 1.50 -5.57 8.03
C LYS A 78 1.35 -6.91 8.77
N ASP A 79 0.69 -6.94 9.92
CA ASP A 79 0.47 -8.18 10.66
C ASP A 79 -0.68 -8.99 10.08
N ASP A 80 -1.73 -8.33 9.57
CA ASP A 80 -2.86 -9.00 8.92
C ASP A 80 -2.44 -9.78 7.66
N ILE A 81 -1.42 -9.29 6.95
CA ILE A 81 -0.90 -9.96 5.75
C ILE A 81 0.07 -11.12 6.05
N LYS A 82 0.55 -11.28 7.30
CA LYS A 82 1.49 -12.37 7.66
C LYS A 82 0.85 -13.75 7.63
N ALA A 83 -0.48 -13.83 7.73
CA ALA A 83 -1.21 -15.09 7.65
C ALA A 83 -1.33 -15.64 6.22
N PHE A 84 -0.99 -14.84 5.20
CA PHE A 84 -0.99 -15.29 3.81
C PHE A 84 0.26 -16.07 3.48
N ALA A 85 0.11 -17.12 2.66
CA ALA A 85 1.22 -17.88 2.13
C ALA A 85 2.21 -16.95 1.39
N THR A 86 3.47 -17.07 1.74
CA THR A 86 4.59 -16.37 1.12
C THR A 86 5.13 -17.18 -0.06
N LYS A 87 6.00 -16.56 -0.85
CA LYS A 87 6.73 -17.28 -1.91
C LYS A 87 7.61 -18.40 -1.34
N ASP A 88 8.09 -18.26 -0.11
CA ASP A 88 8.93 -19.27 0.53
C ASP A 88 8.10 -20.49 0.94
N ASP A 89 6.87 -20.29 1.40
CA ASP A 89 5.93 -21.39 1.72
C ASP A 89 5.57 -22.24 0.48
N LEU A 90 5.77 -21.70 -0.73
CA LEU A 90 5.48 -22.37 -1.98
C LEU A 90 6.70 -23.07 -2.61
N LYS A 91 7.91 -22.91 -2.05
CA LYS A 91 9.15 -23.45 -2.64
C LYS A 91 9.22 -24.98 -2.64
N ASP A 92 8.61 -25.61 -1.65
CA ASP A 92 8.64 -27.06 -1.49
C ASP A 92 7.52 -27.77 -2.28
N PHE A 93 6.66 -27.02 -2.97
CA PHE A 93 5.66 -27.60 -3.84
C PHE A 93 6.29 -28.05 -5.16
N VAL A 94 5.88 -29.23 -5.62
CA VAL A 94 6.24 -29.77 -6.93
C VAL A 94 5.89 -28.76 -8.02
N THR A 95 6.90 -28.40 -8.80
CA THR A 95 6.80 -27.50 -9.93
C THR A 95 6.58 -28.28 -11.22
N LYS A 96 6.25 -27.56 -12.31
CA LYS A 96 6.19 -28.17 -13.64
C LYS A 96 7.54 -28.71 -14.10
N ASP A 97 8.64 -28.08 -13.67
CA ASP A 97 9.99 -28.52 -14.03
C ASP A 97 10.36 -29.83 -13.33
N ASP A 98 9.86 -30.08 -12.12
CA ASP A 98 10.12 -31.32 -11.38
C ASP A 98 9.49 -32.56 -12.03
N ILE A 99 8.43 -32.36 -12.83
CA ILE A 99 7.69 -33.45 -13.50
C ILE A 99 7.92 -33.50 -15.01
N LYS A 100 8.76 -32.63 -15.56
CA LYS A 100 8.96 -32.51 -17.03
C LYS A 100 9.55 -33.78 -17.67
N ASP A 101 10.32 -34.53 -16.89
CA ASP A 101 11.03 -35.74 -17.33
C ASP A 101 10.22 -37.02 -17.04
N LEU A 102 8.99 -36.90 -16.51
CA LEU A 102 8.09 -38.03 -16.35
C LEU A 102 7.43 -38.40 -17.67
N ALA A 103 7.21 -39.70 -17.87
CA ALA A 103 6.52 -40.22 -19.05
C ALA A 103 5.17 -39.53 -19.22
N THR A 104 4.95 -39.02 -20.43
CA THR A 104 3.70 -38.38 -20.82
C THR A 104 2.68 -39.43 -21.22
N LYS A 105 1.43 -38.98 -21.33
CA LYS A 105 0.37 -39.82 -21.89
C LYS A 105 0.70 -40.30 -23.32
N GLU A 106 1.40 -39.48 -24.09
CA GLU A 106 1.78 -39.82 -25.46
C GLU A 106 2.83 -40.92 -25.50
N ASP A 107 3.85 -40.83 -24.63
CA ASP A 107 4.88 -41.88 -24.51
C ASP A 107 4.24 -43.24 -24.17
N LEU A 108 3.23 -43.24 -23.29
CA LEU A 108 2.48 -44.44 -22.93
C LEU A 108 1.60 -44.96 -24.07
N ASN A 109 1.02 -44.07 -24.89
CA ASN A 109 0.23 -44.47 -26.05
C ASN A 109 1.10 -45.16 -27.11
N VAL A 110 2.27 -44.59 -27.41
CA VAL A 110 3.23 -45.16 -28.37
C VAL A 110 3.64 -46.56 -27.92
N LEU A 111 4.02 -46.72 -26.65
CA LEU A 111 4.39 -48.03 -26.10
C LEU A 111 3.23 -49.03 -26.16
N ALA A 112 2.00 -48.59 -25.92
CA ALA A 112 0.81 -49.43 -26.01
C ALA A 112 0.52 -49.89 -27.45
N GLU A 113 0.72 -49.00 -28.44
CA GLU A 113 0.56 -49.33 -29.86
C GLU A 113 1.64 -50.31 -30.34
N GLU A 114 2.90 -50.08 -29.99
CA GLU A 114 4.00 -51.00 -30.31
C GLU A 114 3.74 -52.40 -29.75
N LEU A 115 3.37 -52.47 -28.46
CA LEU A 115 3.03 -53.73 -27.81
C LEU A 115 1.83 -54.42 -28.46
N HIS A 116 0.82 -53.65 -28.89
CA HIS A 116 -0.34 -54.21 -29.57
C HIS A 116 0.03 -54.88 -30.89
N VAL A 117 0.92 -54.25 -31.68
CA VAL A 117 1.41 -54.81 -32.95
C VAL A 117 2.24 -56.08 -32.73
N GLU A 118 3.14 -56.08 -31.74
CA GLU A 118 3.94 -57.26 -31.41
C GLU A 118 3.05 -58.44 -30.99
N ILE A 119 2.06 -58.20 -30.12
CA ILE A 119 1.10 -59.22 -29.70
C ILE A 119 0.33 -59.78 -30.90
N GLN A 120 -0.12 -58.91 -31.82
CA GLN A 120 -0.86 -59.35 -33.00
C GLN A 120 0.00 -60.22 -33.92
N THR A 121 1.27 -59.84 -34.11
CA THR A 121 2.22 -60.61 -34.93
C THR A 121 2.45 -62.00 -34.35
N VAL A 122 2.71 -62.09 -33.04
CA VAL A 122 2.87 -63.38 -32.35
C VAL A 122 1.60 -64.23 -32.45
N TYR A 123 0.42 -63.61 -32.35
CA TYR A 123 -0.84 -64.33 -32.48
C TYR A 123 -1.03 -64.93 -33.87
N ASP A 124 -0.69 -64.19 -34.92
CA ASP A 124 -0.79 -64.67 -36.31
C ASP A 124 0.20 -65.81 -36.58
N GLU A 125 1.45 -65.69 -36.11
CA GLU A 125 2.44 -66.77 -36.18
C GLU A 125 1.97 -68.06 -35.47
N LEU A 126 1.32 -67.92 -34.30
CA LEU A 126 0.74 -69.07 -33.59
C LEU A 126 -0.39 -69.75 -34.37
N ILE A 127 -1.21 -68.97 -35.10
CA ILE A 127 -2.26 -69.51 -35.96
C ILE A 127 -1.64 -70.32 -37.10
N GLU A 128 -0.61 -69.78 -37.75
CA GLU A 128 0.10 -70.47 -38.84
C GLU A 128 0.72 -71.77 -38.34
N LEU A 129 1.46 -71.73 -37.23
CA LEU A 129 2.07 -72.91 -36.64
C LEU A 129 1.03 -73.99 -36.26
N ARG A 130 -0.13 -73.59 -35.73
CA ARG A 130 -1.23 -74.51 -35.43
C ARG A 130 -1.75 -75.20 -36.70
N ASN A 131 -1.86 -74.46 -37.81
CA ASN A 131 -2.34 -75.01 -39.08
C ASN A 131 -1.30 -75.97 -39.68
N ASP A 132 -0.01 -75.62 -39.61
CA ASP A 132 1.10 -76.48 -40.04
C ASP A 132 1.15 -77.79 -39.22
N LEU A 133 0.98 -77.70 -37.90
CA LEU A 133 0.92 -78.86 -37.02
C LEU A 133 -0.24 -79.80 -37.39
N SER A 134 -1.44 -79.25 -37.61
CA SER A 134 -2.61 -80.02 -38.06
C SER A 134 -2.34 -80.75 -39.39
N THR A 135 -1.68 -80.08 -40.33
CA THR A 135 -1.28 -80.68 -41.61
C THR A 135 -0.28 -81.82 -41.41
N MET A 136 0.70 -81.63 -40.52
CA MET A 136 1.68 -82.65 -40.17
C MET A 136 1.03 -83.87 -39.50
N GLU A 137 0.06 -83.68 -38.62
CA GLU A 137 -0.71 -84.75 -37.98
C GLU A 137 -1.48 -85.59 -39.02
N MET A 138 -2.13 -84.94 -39.98
CA MET A 138 -2.82 -85.62 -41.07
C MET A 138 -1.86 -86.46 -41.93
N LEU A 139 -0.72 -85.88 -42.33
CA LEU A 139 0.30 -86.59 -43.11
C LEU A 139 0.89 -87.77 -42.34
N THR A 140 1.16 -87.59 -41.05
CA THR A 140 1.72 -88.65 -40.19
C THR A 140 0.71 -89.80 -40.03
N THR A 141 -0.57 -89.48 -39.83
CA THR A 141 -1.65 -90.47 -39.75
C THR A 141 -1.81 -91.24 -41.06
N LYS A 142 -1.79 -90.54 -42.21
CA LYS A 142 -1.85 -91.16 -43.54
C LYS A 142 -0.65 -92.08 -43.79
N ASN A 143 0.56 -91.60 -43.51
CA ASN A 143 1.78 -92.39 -43.66
C ASN A 143 1.75 -93.64 -42.78
N ALA A 144 1.27 -93.54 -41.54
CA ALA A 144 1.11 -94.68 -40.64
C ALA A 144 0.13 -95.73 -41.20
N TYR A 145 -1.00 -95.29 -41.75
CA TYR A 145 -1.97 -96.17 -42.42
C TYR A 145 -1.36 -96.87 -43.66
N ASP A 146 -0.67 -96.12 -44.52
CA ASP A 146 -0.03 -96.65 -45.71
C ASP A 146 1.05 -97.71 -45.35
N ILE A 147 1.85 -97.45 -44.31
CA ILE A 147 2.83 -98.42 -43.79
C ILE A 147 2.14 -99.69 -43.25
N ALA A 148 1.05 -99.54 -42.48
CA ALA A 148 0.31 -100.69 -41.95
C ALA A 148 -0.27 -101.56 -43.07
N LYS A 149 -0.84 -100.93 -44.11
CA LYS A 149 -1.36 -101.62 -45.29
C LYS A 149 -0.27 -102.35 -46.08
N LEU A 150 0.89 -101.73 -46.28
CA LEU A 150 2.04 -102.37 -46.94
C LEU A 150 2.55 -103.59 -46.16
N LYS A 151 2.60 -103.50 -44.82
CA LYS A 151 3.01 -104.62 -43.95
C LYS A 151 2.03 -105.79 -44.02
N ALA A 152 0.73 -105.56 -44.21
CA ALA A 152 -0.28 -106.61 -44.28
C ALA A 152 -0.27 -107.43 -45.59
N ILE A 153 0.43 -106.96 -46.64
CA ILE A 153 0.49 -107.61 -47.96
C ILE A 153 1.79 -108.44 -48.12
N ARG A 154 2.75 -108.33 -47.19
CA ARG A 154 3.93 -109.20 -47.09
C ARG A 154 3.68 -110.35 -46.13
#